data_AF-A0A2E4ICE1-F1
#
_entry.id   AF-A0A2E4ICE1-F1
#
_cell.length_a   1.000
_cell.length_b   1.000
_cell.length_c   1.000
_cell.angle_alpha   90.00
_cell.angle_beta   90.00
_cell.angle_gamma   90.00
#
_symmetry.space_group_name_H-M   'P 1'
#
loop_
_entity.id
_entity.type
_entity.pdbx_description
1 polymer ?
#
loop_
_entity_poly.entity_id
_entity_poly.type
_entity_poly.pdbx_seq_one_letter_code
_entity_poly.pdbx_strand_id
1 'polypeptide(L)'
;MRIQHLLIPLILTISFFSCIETNQSFTKLPPGLWRGVLKLEAGTNVVAVEEEIGTAVQNENDLPFQFNVIYEDPTTFYIEIMNGKERIAVSDIIYGLDRKTAKDTLIINFPVFDTYIKALYEESIIEGDWFVNYKPGYSIPFKAYHARGNRFKDLQKVPTADLTGKWETTFEPNQEDEYPAIGLFEQEGNKITGTFETETGDYRYLEGTVQGNKLYMSTFDGAHAFLFTGKIMENGSLVGEFRSGNHYKSSWIAKRNADFELKDPFEMTSDLTGEPMNFTFPSTDGSMVSLTDDAFKGKIKLVKIMGTWCPNCKDETEFLLDYLKNNSPKDLEVIAIGFERYKDEAKSMAALKRYKDKWAVPYQVLLGGTSASKSKASEKIPQLSGILSYPTLIFVDKSNKIRKIYTGFSGPATDQYQDFLNDFDRIIEELRKEKI
;
A
#
# COMPACT_ATOMS: atom_id res chain seq x y z
N MET A 1 43.85 -69.50 44.07
CA MET A 1 44.62 -68.92 42.94
C MET A 1 43.59 -68.41 41.93
N ARG A 2 43.56 -67.09 41.71
CA ARG A 2 42.61 -66.39 40.83
C ARG A 2 42.67 -66.93 39.39
N ILE A 3 41.53 -67.18 38.75
CA ILE A 3 41.30 -66.95 37.32
C ILE A 3 39.86 -66.43 37.18
N GLN A 4 39.72 -65.15 36.80
CA GLN A 4 38.53 -64.52 36.24
C GLN A 4 38.57 -64.75 34.73
N HIS A 5 37.46 -65.12 34.08
CA HIS A 5 37.12 -64.73 32.70
C HIS A 5 35.59 -64.73 32.57
N LEU A 6 34.94 -63.57 32.68
CA LEU A 6 34.57 -62.64 31.60
C LEU A 6 33.36 -63.15 30.79
N LEU A 7 32.14 -62.88 31.29
CA LEU A 7 30.90 -62.90 30.52
C LEU A 7 30.86 -61.64 29.64
N ILE A 8 30.80 -61.83 28.32
CA ILE A 8 30.55 -60.77 27.34
C ILE A 8 29.03 -60.59 27.23
N PRO A 9 28.46 -59.39 27.45
CA PRO A 9 27.12 -59.11 26.97
C PRO A 9 27.23 -58.59 25.52
N LEU A 10 26.53 -59.26 24.62
CA LEU A 10 26.33 -58.83 23.23
C LEU A 10 25.42 -57.59 23.25
N ILE A 11 26.01 -56.39 23.19
CA ILE A 11 25.27 -55.14 23.01
C ILE A 11 24.85 -55.08 21.53
N LEU A 12 23.56 -55.28 21.28
CA LEU A 12 22.92 -55.06 19.99
C LEU A 12 22.83 -53.54 19.77
N THR A 13 23.75 -52.97 19.01
CA THR A 13 23.66 -51.58 18.52
C THR A 13 22.61 -51.50 17.41
N ILE A 14 21.37 -51.16 17.79
CA ILE A 14 20.34 -50.75 16.84
C ILE A 14 20.64 -49.30 16.45
N SER A 15 21.38 -49.13 15.35
CA SER A 15 21.54 -47.83 14.70
C SER A 15 20.22 -47.45 14.03
N PHE A 16 19.40 -46.64 14.69
CA PHE A 16 18.32 -45.92 14.04
C PHE A 16 18.93 -44.86 13.11
N PHE A 17 19.19 -45.23 11.85
CA PHE A 17 19.25 -44.25 10.77
C PHE A 17 17.81 -43.82 10.46
N SER A 18 17.29 -42.86 11.24
CA SER A 18 16.15 -42.09 10.75
C SER A 18 16.69 -41.18 9.65
N CYS A 19 16.54 -41.58 8.39
CA CYS A 19 16.51 -40.63 7.29
C CYS A 19 15.39 -39.64 7.61
N ILE A 20 15.75 -38.44 8.06
CA ILE A 20 14.85 -37.30 8.00
C ILE A 20 14.70 -37.00 6.51
N GLU A 21 13.67 -37.56 5.88
CA GLU A 21 13.19 -37.06 4.60
C GLU A 21 12.60 -35.67 4.86
N THR A 22 13.38 -34.63 4.58
CA THR A 22 12.85 -33.27 4.48
C THR A 22 11.97 -33.23 3.25
N ASN A 23 10.69 -33.51 3.42
CA ASN A 23 9.72 -33.75 2.34
C ASN A 23 9.24 -32.47 1.62
N GLN A 24 10.08 -31.42 1.57
CA GLN A 24 9.82 -30.23 0.77
C GLN A 24 11.10 -29.81 0.05
N SER A 25 11.37 -30.43 -1.10
CA SER A 25 12.30 -29.88 -2.08
C SER A 25 11.65 -28.68 -2.74
N PHE A 26 11.92 -27.47 -2.26
CA PHE A 26 11.62 -26.25 -3.01
C PHE A 26 12.74 -25.98 -4.02
N THR A 27 12.38 -25.50 -5.20
CA THR A 27 13.31 -25.38 -6.34
C THR A 27 13.81 -23.96 -6.57
N LYS A 28 13.27 -22.98 -5.83
CA LYS A 28 13.56 -21.54 -5.99
C LYS A 28 13.89 -20.92 -4.62
N LEU A 29 13.12 -19.93 -4.15
CA LEU A 29 13.33 -19.30 -2.85
C LEU A 29 12.89 -20.21 -1.68
N PRO A 30 13.61 -20.20 -0.55
CA PRO A 30 13.15 -20.80 0.69
C PRO A 30 11.76 -20.31 1.13
N PRO A 31 10.82 -21.22 1.44
CA PRO A 31 9.50 -20.84 1.94
C PRO A 31 9.58 -20.20 3.32
N GLY A 32 8.50 -19.51 3.70
CA GLY A 32 8.35 -18.89 5.01
C GLY A 32 8.80 -17.43 5.03
N LEU A 33 9.14 -16.95 6.23
CA LEU A 33 9.27 -15.54 6.51
C LEU A 33 10.61 -14.95 6.04
N TRP A 34 10.50 -13.80 5.40
CA TRP A 34 11.61 -12.95 5.00
C TRP A 34 11.44 -11.55 5.56
N ARG A 35 12.57 -10.93 5.90
CA ARG A 35 12.65 -9.51 6.27
C ARG A 35 13.30 -8.72 5.15
N GLY A 36 12.50 -7.95 4.42
CA GLY A 36 12.96 -6.97 3.44
C GLY A 36 13.39 -5.66 4.10
N VAL A 37 14.30 -4.94 3.45
CA VAL A 37 14.80 -3.62 3.85
C VAL A 37 15.05 -2.79 2.60
N LEU A 38 14.44 -1.61 2.52
CA LEU A 38 14.76 -0.56 1.57
C LEU A 38 15.69 0.48 2.22
N LYS A 39 16.77 0.84 1.54
CA LYS A 39 17.76 1.81 2.02
C LYS A 39 17.41 3.22 1.55
N LEU A 40 16.84 4.05 2.43
CA LEU A 40 16.32 5.36 2.03
C LEU A 40 17.40 6.46 1.94
N GLU A 41 18.63 6.22 2.37
CA GLU A 41 19.74 7.18 2.23
C GLU A 41 20.48 7.03 0.88
N ALA A 42 20.65 8.15 0.18
CA ALA A 42 21.36 8.19 -1.09
C ALA A 42 22.87 7.87 -0.94
N GLY A 43 23.41 7.07 -1.85
CA GLY A 43 24.87 6.84 -1.96
C GLY A 43 25.44 5.76 -1.03
N THR A 44 24.61 5.00 -0.32
CA THR A 44 25.08 3.81 0.41
C THR A 44 25.32 2.65 -0.56
N ASN A 45 26.57 2.53 -1.05
CA ASN A 45 27.04 1.25 -1.58
C ASN A 45 26.88 0.23 -0.46
N VAL A 46 26.07 -0.80 -0.68
CA VAL A 46 25.84 -1.80 0.35
C VAL A 46 27.07 -2.70 0.43
N VAL A 47 28.04 -2.30 1.24
CA VAL A 47 29.10 -3.22 1.66
C VAL A 47 28.40 -4.35 2.40
N ALA A 48 28.70 -5.59 2.01
CA ALA A 48 28.34 -6.78 2.77
C ALA A 48 29.08 -6.72 4.12
N VAL A 49 28.57 -5.91 5.03
CA VAL A 49 28.94 -5.97 6.43
C VAL A 49 27.99 -7.01 7.01
N GLU A 50 28.51 -8.18 7.36
CA GLU A 50 27.87 -9.03 8.35
C GLU A 50 27.45 -8.09 9.48
N GLU A 51 26.16 -7.94 9.75
CA GLU A 51 25.71 -7.20 10.93
C GLU A 51 26.35 -7.88 12.14
N GLU A 52 27.47 -7.34 12.61
CA GLU A 52 28.10 -7.78 13.84
C GLU A 52 27.03 -7.68 14.92
N ILE A 53 26.75 -8.83 15.53
CA ILE A 53 25.72 -9.04 16.56
C ILE A 53 25.98 -8.17 17.83
N GLY A 54 27.03 -7.35 17.85
CA GLY A 54 27.51 -6.62 19.03
C GLY A 54 27.24 -5.11 19.14
N THR A 55 26.80 -4.39 18.10
CA THR A 55 26.57 -2.93 18.19
C THR A 55 25.11 -2.56 17.86
N ALA A 56 24.26 -2.51 18.88
CA ALA A 56 22.81 -2.41 18.72
C ALA A 56 22.31 -0.97 18.47
N VAL A 57 22.45 -0.48 17.24
CA VAL A 57 21.76 0.75 16.79
C VAL A 57 20.72 0.38 15.71
N GLN A 58 19.47 0.79 15.91
CA GLN A 58 18.45 0.77 14.86
C GLN A 58 18.83 1.83 13.83
N ASN A 59 19.06 1.44 12.59
CA ASN A 59 19.26 2.42 11.51
C ASN A 59 17.91 3.11 11.24
N GLU A 60 17.87 4.43 11.44
CA GLU A 60 16.66 5.24 11.31
C GLU A 60 16.31 5.55 9.84
N ASN A 61 17.16 5.13 8.90
CA ASN A 61 16.99 5.31 7.46
C ASN A 61 16.63 4.01 6.72
N ASP A 62 16.67 2.89 7.42
CA ASP A 62 16.25 1.60 6.89
C ASP A 62 14.72 1.51 7.01
N LEU A 63 14.06 1.25 5.88
CA LEU A 63 12.64 0.90 5.87
C LEU A 63 12.52 -0.62 5.79
N PRO A 64 12.29 -1.30 6.92
CA PRO A 64 12.03 -2.72 6.92
C PRO A 64 10.60 -3.05 6.56
N PHE A 65 10.38 -4.20 5.94
CA PHE A 65 9.07 -4.81 5.77
C PHE A 65 9.22 -6.32 5.81
N GLN A 66 8.10 -7.04 5.87
CA GLN A 66 8.10 -8.49 5.95
C GLN A 66 7.27 -9.09 4.84
N PHE A 67 7.67 -10.26 4.39
CA PHE A 67 6.90 -11.02 3.43
C PHE A 67 7.10 -12.52 3.63
N ASN A 68 6.10 -13.32 3.27
CA ASN A 68 6.22 -14.78 3.22
C ASN A 68 6.41 -15.24 1.78
N VAL A 69 7.29 -16.24 1.58
CA VAL A 69 7.33 -17.04 0.35
C VAL A 69 6.42 -18.25 0.56
N ILE A 70 5.38 -18.37 -0.26
CA ILE A 70 4.36 -19.42 -0.15
C ILE A 70 4.29 -20.19 -1.47
N TYR A 71 4.49 -21.50 -1.42
CA TYR A 71 4.38 -22.39 -2.58
C TYR A 71 2.95 -22.92 -2.69
N GLU A 72 2.39 -22.81 -3.89
CA GLU A 72 1.10 -23.44 -4.25
C GLU A 72 1.32 -24.89 -4.70
N ASP A 73 2.46 -25.14 -5.36
CA ASP A 73 2.96 -26.45 -5.78
C ASP A 73 4.50 -26.45 -5.74
N PRO A 74 5.22 -27.56 -5.98
CA PRO A 74 6.69 -27.61 -5.88
C PRO A 74 7.48 -26.64 -6.78
N THR A 75 6.83 -26.00 -7.75
CA THR A 75 7.43 -25.13 -8.77
C THR A 75 6.83 -23.72 -8.81
N THR A 76 5.59 -23.55 -8.34
CA THR A 76 4.86 -22.28 -8.34
C THR A 76 4.77 -21.71 -6.92
N PHE A 77 5.17 -20.44 -6.78
CA PHE A 77 5.11 -19.73 -5.51
C PHE A 77 4.69 -18.28 -5.74
N TYR A 78 4.17 -17.66 -4.69
CA TYR A 78 3.92 -16.23 -4.61
C TYR A 78 4.57 -15.64 -3.35
N ILE A 79 4.71 -14.32 -3.34
CA ILE A 79 5.14 -13.57 -2.17
C ILE A 79 3.92 -12.90 -1.55
N GLU A 80 3.76 -13.04 -0.24
CA GLU A 80 2.75 -12.30 0.53
C GLU A 80 3.43 -11.21 1.34
N ILE A 81 3.33 -9.96 0.90
CA ILE A 81 3.82 -8.80 1.68
C ILE A 81 2.85 -8.55 2.83
N MET A 82 3.41 -8.29 4.01
CA MET A 82 2.64 -8.08 5.23
C MET A 82 2.84 -6.64 5.72
N ASN A 83 1.74 -5.93 5.98
CA ASN A 83 1.74 -4.62 6.65
C ASN A 83 0.65 -4.63 7.73
N GLY A 84 1.01 -4.92 8.98
CA GLY A 84 0.02 -5.04 10.06
C GLY A 84 -1.02 -6.13 9.75
N LYS A 85 -2.28 -5.75 9.55
CA LYS A 85 -3.38 -6.65 9.17
C LYS A 85 -3.46 -6.91 7.65
N GLU A 86 -2.84 -6.06 6.82
CA GLU A 86 -2.86 -6.20 5.36
C GLU A 86 -1.95 -7.35 4.89
N ARG A 87 -2.44 -8.08 3.89
CA ARG A 87 -1.71 -9.11 3.15
C ARG A 87 -1.84 -8.85 1.66
N ILE A 88 -0.71 -8.67 0.98
CA ILE A 88 -0.66 -8.40 -0.46
C ILE A 88 0.02 -9.57 -1.16
N ALA A 89 -0.77 -10.35 -1.89
CA ALA A 89 -0.25 -11.45 -2.71
C ALA A 89 0.37 -10.92 -4.02
N VAL A 90 1.59 -11.37 -4.30
CA VAL A 90 2.37 -11.01 -5.48
C VAL A 90 2.82 -12.28 -6.18
N SER A 91 2.15 -12.60 -7.28
CA SER A 91 2.42 -13.81 -8.09
C SER A 91 3.20 -13.52 -9.37
N ASP A 92 3.34 -12.24 -9.76
CA ASP A 92 4.08 -11.82 -10.95
C ASP A 92 5.59 -11.80 -10.63
N ILE A 93 6.17 -13.01 -10.57
CA ILE A 93 7.56 -13.24 -10.17
C ILE A 93 8.30 -13.99 -11.28
N ILE A 94 9.44 -13.44 -11.71
CA ILE A 94 10.35 -14.09 -12.65
C ILE A 94 11.59 -14.53 -11.89
N TYR A 95 11.77 -15.85 -11.79
CA TYR A 95 12.98 -16.46 -11.25
C TYR A 95 13.81 -17.03 -12.39
N GLY A 96 15.10 -16.76 -12.41
CA GLY A 96 16.00 -17.21 -13.46
C GLY A 96 17.45 -17.28 -13.01
N LEU A 97 18.36 -17.48 -13.96
CA LEU A 97 19.80 -17.57 -13.71
C LEU A 97 20.55 -16.56 -14.59
N ASP A 98 21.39 -15.72 -13.99
CA ASP A 98 22.33 -14.90 -14.75
C ASP A 98 23.44 -15.80 -15.30
N ARG A 99 23.44 -16.01 -16.63
CA ARG A 99 24.40 -16.88 -17.31
C ARG A 99 25.85 -16.44 -17.19
N LYS A 100 26.12 -15.17 -16.87
CA LYS A 100 27.50 -14.66 -16.73
C LYS A 100 28.05 -14.92 -15.33
N THR A 101 27.22 -14.75 -14.31
CA THR A 101 27.63 -14.85 -12.90
C THR A 101 27.25 -16.19 -12.26
N ALA A 102 26.41 -16.99 -12.93
CA ALA A 102 25.78 -18.19 -12.41
C ALA A 102 25.01 -17.96 -11.10
N LYS A 103 24.55 -16.72 -10.86
CA LYS A 103 23.72 -16.34 -9.71
C LYS A 103 22.26 -16.38 -10.07
N ASP A 104 21.43 -16.79 -9.11
CA ASP A 104 19.99 -16.74 -9.28
C ASP A 104 19.52 -15.28 -9.32
N THR A 105 18.53 -15.03 -10.19
CA THR A 105 17.94 -13.72 -10.45
C THR A 105 16.47 -13.77 -10.12
N LEU A 106 15.99 -12.66 -9.57
CA LEU A 106 14.62 -12.49 -9.14
C LEU A 106 14.09 -11.15 -9.65
N ILE A 107 12.93 -11.16 -10.31
CA ILE A 107 12.14 -9.97 -10.57
C ILE A 107 10.78 -10.15 -9.91
N ILE A 108 10.41 -9.24 -9.01
CA ILE A 108 9.10 -9.20 -8.35
C ILE A 108 8.37 -7.99 -8.92
N ASN A 109 7.35 -8.20 -9.74
CA ASN A 109 6.61 -7.11 -10.36
C ASN A 109 5.42 -6.67 -9.51
N PHE A 110 5.14 -5.37 -9.49
CA PHE A 110 3.92 -4.76 -8.97
C PHE A 110 3.17 -4.08 -10.12
N PRO A 111 2.50 -4.85 -11.00
CA PRO A 111 2.08 -4.35 -12.32
C PRO A 111 1.09 -3.19 -12.24
N VAL A 112 0.23 -3.19 -11.23
CA VAL A 112 -0.77 -2.14 -10.98
C VAL A 112 -0.09 -0.79 -10.74
N PHE A 113 1.00 -0.78 -9.96
CA PHE A 113 1.72 0.43 -9.58
C PHE A 113 2.92 0.74 -10.47
N ASP A 114 3.19 -0.14 -11.45
CA ASP A 114 4.28 0.02 -12.41
C ASP A 114 5.66 0.17 -11.75
N THR A 115 5.87 -0.66 -10.72
CA THR A 115 7.14 -0.79 -10.01
C THR A 115 7.57 -2.26 -9.98
N TYR A 116 8.84 -2.51 -9.68
CA TYR A 116 9.35 -3.87 -9.56
C TYR A 116 10.61 -3.90 -8.70
N ILE A 117 10.87 -5.03 -8.05
CA ILE A 117 12.18 -5.34 -7.47
C ILE A 117 12.94 -6.19 -8.47
N LYS A 118 14.20 -5.86 -8.75
CA LYS A 118 15.12 -6.72 -9.50
C LYS A 118 16.33 -6.99 -8.63
N ALA A 119 16.61 -8.27 -8.39
CA ALA A 119 17.60 -8.70 -7.41
C ALA A 119 18.32 -9.98 -7.84
N LEU A 120 19.46 -10.21 -7.18
CA LEU A 120 20.16 -11.48 -7.12
C LEU A 120 19.77 -12.20 -5.84
N TYR A 121 19.72 -13.53 -5.91
CA TYR A 121 19.51 -14.38 -4.74
C TYR A 121 20.75 -15.28 -4.56
N GLU A 122 21.27 -15.30 -3.34
CA GLU A 122 22.40 -16.13 -2.94
C GLU A 122 22.20 -16.58 -1.49
N GLU A 123 22.20 -17.91 -1.27
CA GLU A 123 22.01 -18.57 0.02
C GLU A 123 20.73 -18.19 0.78
N SER A 124 20.75 -17.15 1.61
CA SER A 124 19.63 -16.69 2.43
C SER A 124 19.41 -15.18 2.30
N ILE A 125 19.99 -14.58 1.26
CA ILE A 125 20.00 -13.15 1.01
C ILE A 125 19.48 -12.88 -0.41
N ILE A 126 18.57 -11.92 -0.51
CA ILE A 126 18.17 -11.31 -1.78
C ILE A 126 18.71 -9.89 -1.78
N GLU A 127 19.41 -9.49 -2.84
CA GLU A 127 20.02 -8.16 -2.95
C GLU A 127 19.80 -7.57 -4.34
N GLY A 128 19.33 -6.32 -4.39
CA GLY A 128 19.08 -5.60 -5.63
C GLY A 128 18.48 -4.24 -5.37
N ASP A 129 17.53 -3.84 -6.20
CA ASP A 129 16.88 -2.53 -6.08
C ASP A 129 15.39 -2.63 -6.40
N TRP A 130 14.61 -1.76 -5.77
CA TRP A 130 13.24 -1.45 -6.14
C TRP A 130 13.22 -0.28 -7.12
N PHE A 131 12.60 -0.48 -8.28
CA PHE A 131 12.56 0.46 -9.39
C PHE A 131 11.15 1.01 -9.60
N VAL A 132 11.07 2.27 -10.03
CA VAL A 132 9.80 2.96 -10.32
C VAL A 132 9.80 3.44 -11.77
N ASN A 133 9.03 2.79 -12.66
CA ASN A 133 9.12 3.04 -14.10
C ASN A 133 8.73 4.47 -14.51
N TYR A 134 7.77 5.07 -13.82
CA TYR A 134 7.32 6.44 -14.10
C TYR A 134 8.25 7.53 -13.55
N LYS A 135 9.33 7.16 -12.85
CA LYS A 135 10.38 8.06 -12.37
C LYS A 135 11.75 7.64 -12.96
N PRO A 136 12.14 8.17 -14.14
CA PRO A 136 13.40 7.79 -14.78
C PRO A 136 14.61 7.99 -13.86
N GLY A 137 15.46 6.97 -13.75
CA GLY A 137 16.66 6.98 -12.89
C GLY A 137 16.38 6.80 -11.39
N TYR A 138 15.11 6.62 -11.00
CA TYR A 138 14.73 6.39 -9.62
C TYR A 138 14.79 4.91 -9.25
N SER A 139 15.54 4.60 -8.19
CA SER A 139 15.54 3.29 -7.55
C SER A 139 15.90 3.43 -6.07
N ILE A 140 15.58 2.40 -5.29
CA ILE A 140 15.96 2.30 -3.88
C ILE A 140 16.64 0.93 -3.67
N PRO A 141 17.85 0.88 -3.09
CA PRO A 141 18.50 -0.38 -2.78
C PRO A 141 17.65 -1.24 -1.85
N PHE A 142 17.58 -2.53 -2.16
CA PHE A 142 16.76 -3.54 -1.51
C PHE A 142 17.62 -4.71 -1.03
N LYS A 143 17.41 -5.13 0.22
CA LYS A 143 17.92 -6.39 0.76
C LYS A 143 16.82 -7.17 1.45
N ALA A 144 16.83 -8.49 1.34
CA ALA A 144 16.00 -9.34 2.19
C ALA A 144 16.78 -10.50 2.77
N TYR A 145 16.38 -10.90 3.98
CA TYR A 145 17.01 -11.96 4.76
C TYR A 145 15.96 -13.01 5.16
N HIS A 146 16.26 -14.28 4.88
CA HIS A 146 15.40 -15.40 5.27
C HIS A 146 15.41 -15.62 6.80
N ALA A 147 14.30 -16.15 7.33
CA ALA A 147 14.15 -16.57 8.72
C ALA A 147 14.41 -15.46 9.77
N ARG A 148 14.22 -14.19 9.40
CA ARG A 148 14.31 -13.04 10.33
C ARG A 148 12.92 -12.52 10.70
N GLY A 149 12.53 -12.75 11.96
CA GLY A 149 11.17 -12.51 12.45
C GLY A 149 10.82 -11.08 12.85
N ASN A 150 11.80 -10.25 13.19
CA ASN A 150 11.54 -8.90 13.70
C ASN A 150 11.62 -7.88 12.56
N ARG A 151 10.54 -7.10 12.34
CA ARG A 151 10.52 -6.00 11.35
C ARG A 151 11.61 -4.97 11.68
N PHE A 152 11.59 -4.43 12.89
CA PHE A 152 12.63 -3.55 13.41
C PHE A 152 13.56 -4.33 14.36
N LYS A 153 14.77 -3.80 14.61
CA LYS A 153 15.70 -4.41 15.57
C LYS A 153 15.06 -4.37 16.95
N ASP A 154 15.01 -5.51 17.62
CA ASP A 154 14.44 -5.63 18.95
C ASP A 154 15.52 -5.33 20.00
N LEU A 155 15.43 -4.14 20.61
CA LEU A 155 16.33 -3.69 21.66
C LEU A 155 15.82 -4.06 23.06
N GLN A 156 14.69 -4.77 23.17
CA GLN A 156 14.11 -5.25 24.42
C GLN A 156 13.89 -4.12 25.46
N LYS A 157 13.60 -2.91 24.97
CA LYS A 157 13.30 -1.74 25.82
C LYS A 157 11.80 -1.61 26.01
N VAL A 158 11.35 -1.57 27.27
CA VAL A 158 9.94 -1.31 27.62
C VAL A 158 9.55 0.09 27.16
N PRO A 159 8.40 0.26 26.47
CA PRO A 159 7.85 1.57 26.10
C PRO A 159 7.68 2.49 27.32
N THR A 160 8.00 3.77 27.17
CA THR A 160 7.78 4.76 28.23
C THR A 160 6.32 5.20 28.34
N ALA A 161 5.51 4.93 27.31
CA ALA A 161 4.07 5.17 27.29
C ALA A 161 3.38 4.17 26.35
N ASP A 162 2.09 3.95 26.59
CA ASP A 162 1.17 3.35 25.61
C ASP A 162 0.73 4.44 24.62
N LEU A 163 0.83 4.15 23.33
CA LEU A 163 0.47 5.06 22.23
C LEU A 163 -0.91 4.77 21.64
N THR A 164 -1.64 3.75 22.11
CA THR A 164 -2.98 3.40 21.62
C THR A 164 -3.93 4.60 21.66
N GLY A 165 -4.73 4.78 20.60
CA GLY A 165 -5.78 5.78 20.50
C GLY A 165 -5.57 6.81 19.38
N LYS A 166 -6.37 7.88 19.44
CA LYS A 166 -6.44 8.96 18.45
C LYS A 166 -5.49 10.12 18.79
N TRP A 167 -4.73 10.58 17.79
CA TRP A 167 -3.75 11.65 17.90
C TRP A 167 -3.98 12.73 16.85
N GLU A 168 -4.34 13.94 17.27
CA GLU A 168 -4.33 15.13 16.41
C GLU A 168 -2.88 15.37 15.97
N THR A 169 -2.65 15.25 14.66
CA THR A 169 -1.33 15.27 14.05
C THR A 169 -1.26 16.41 13.03
N THR A 170 -0.11 17.06 12.98
CA THR A 170 0.19 18.08 11.98
C THR A 170 1.48 17.68 11.28
N PHE A 171 1.42 17.56 9.96
CA PHE A 171 2.59 17.36 9.11
C PHE A 171 3.11 18.70 8.61
N GLU A 172 4.43 18.79 8.41
CA GLU A 172 5.11 20.02 8.00
C GLU A 172 4.78 21.23 8.87
N PRO A 173 4.80 21.09 10.22
CA PRO A 173 4.36 22.16 11.11
C PRO A 173 5.20 23.43 10.90
N ASN A 174 4.52 24.57 10.80
CA ASN A 174 5.09 25.90 10.52
C ASN A 174 5.71 26.05 9.11
N GLN A 175 5.28 25.24 8.13
CA GLN A 175 5.61 25.40 6.72
C GLN A 175 4.39 25.85 5.90
N GLU A 176 4.60 26.26 4.65
CA GLU A 176 3.51 26.65 3.74
C GLU A 176 2.58 25.47 3.40
N ASP A 177 3.14 24.27 3.29
CA ASP A 177 2.44 23.04 2.94
C ASP A 177 1.98 22.25 4.18
N GLU A 178 1.77 22.91 5.33
CA GLU A 178 1.24 22.28 6.55
C GLU A 178 -0.14 21.65 6.31
N TYR A 179 -0.35 20.41 6.78
CA TYR A 179 -1.68 19.76 6.71
C TYR A 179 -2.03 18.95 7.95
N PRO A 180 -3.33 18.87 8.30
CA PRO A 180 -3.81 18.11 9.43
C PRO A 180 -3.92 16.61 9.10
N ALA A 181 -3.77 15.80 10.15
CA ALA A 181 -3.96 14.36 10.11
C ALA A 181 -4.44 13.83 11.47
N ILE A 182 -4.90 12.59 11.48
CA ILE A 182 -5.23 11.82 12.66
C ILE A 182 -4.34 10.58 12.70
N GLY A 183 -3.46 10.49 13.70
CA GLY A 183 -2.76 9.24 14.01
C GLY A 183 -3.70 8.29 14.74
N LEU A 184 -3.96 7.13 14.16
CA LEU A 184 -4.77 6.05 14.74
C LEU A 184 -3.84 4.88 15.06
N PHE A 185 -3.60 4.63 16.36
CA PHE A 185 -2.66 3.59 16.78
C PHE A 185 -3.29 2.54 17.69
N GLU A 186 -2.84 1.30 17.51
CA GLU A 186 -3.09 0.16 18.40
C GLU A 186 -1.73 -0.39 18.85
N GLN A 187 -1.49 -0.47 20.16
CA GLN A 187 -0.23 -0.96 20.72
C GLN A 187 -0.46 -2.17 21.64
N GLU A 188 0.36 -3.21 21.46
CA GLU A 188 0.44 -4.38 22.34
C GLU A 188 1.91 -4.59 22.76
N GLY A 189 2.23 -4.23 24.00
CA GLY A 189 3.63 -4.22 24.47
C GLY A 189 4.50 -3.33 23.59
N ASN A 190 5.53 -3.92 22.98
CA ASN A 190 6.43 -3.22 22.06
C ASN A 190 5.92 -3.14 20.63
N LYS A 191 4.87 -3.89 20.26
CA LYS A 191 4.34 -3.90 18.90
C LYS A 191 3.32 -2.77 18.75
N ILE A 192 3.39 -2.05 17.63
CA ILE A 192 2.40 -1.02 17.30
C ILE A 192 1.98 -1.15 15.83
N THR A 193 0.69 -0.96 15.59
CA THR A 193 0.09 -0.86 14.26
C THR A 193 -0.76 0.39 14.19
N GLY A 194 -1.05 0.87 12.98
CA GLY A 194 -1.92 2.03 12.81
C GLY A 194 -1.84 2.64 11.43
N THR A 195 -2.27 3.88 11.33
CA THR A 195 -2.18 4.72 10.13
C THR A 195 -2.18 6.20 10.53
N PHE A 196 -1.91 7.07 9.56
CA PHE A 196 -2.30 8.47 9.65
C PHE A 196 -3.37 8.73 8.60
N GLU A 197 -4.54 9.16 9.06
CA GLU A 197 -5.65 9.62 8.22
C GLU A 197 -5.47 11.12 7.94
N THR A 198 -5.61 11.53 6.69
CA THR A 198 -5.53 12.92 6.23
C THR A 198 -6.86 13.31 5.58
N GLU A 199 -7.08 14.60 5.32
CA GLU A 199 -8.29 15.05 4.61
C GLU A 199 -8.45 14.43 3.21
N THR A 200 -7.39 13.85 2.65
CA THR A 200 -7.38 13.34 1.26
C THR A 200 -7.30 11.83 1.14
N GLY A 201 -7.25 11.11 2.27
CA GLY A 201 -7.05 9.67 2.38
C GLY A 201 -6.07 9.32 3.49
N ASP A 202 -5.56 8.10 3.53
CA ASP A 202 -4.72 7.62 4.63
C ASP A 202 -3.38 7.03 4.16
N TYR A 203 -2.44 6.85 5.11
CA TYR A 203 -1.12 6.28 4.86
C TYR A 203 -1.04 4.76 4.90
N ARG A 204 -2.20 4.10 4.76
CA ARG A 204 -2.39 2.65 4.78
C ARG A 204 -1.87 2.03 6.07
N TYR A 205 -1.90 0.70 6.08
CA TYR A 205 -1.47 -0.11 7.20
C TYR A 205 0.01 0.10 7.49
N LEU A 206 0.30 0.66 8.66
CA LEU A 206 1.64 0.79 9.22
C LEU A 206 1.83 -0.25 10.33
N GLU A 207 3.04 -0.80 10.40
CA GLU A 207 3.44 -1.72 11.47
C GLU A 207 4.85 -1.38 11.95
N GLY A 208 5.07 -1.52 13.25
CA GLY A 208 6.42 -1.44 13.80
C GLY A 208 6.47 -1.62 15.31
N THR A 209 7.27 -0.80 15.97
CA THR A 209 7.59 -0.97 17.38
C THR A 209 7.79 0.33 18.16
N VAL A 210 7.43 0.28 19.45
CA VAL A 210 7.78 1.29 20.45
C VAL A 210 8.86 0.71 21.36
N GLN A 211 9.97 1.42 21.52
CA GLN A 211 11.12 0.97 22.31
C GLN A 211 11.67 2.10 23.16
N GLY A 212 11.45 2.05 24.47
CA GLY A 212 11.67 3.21 25.32
C GLY A 212 10.77 4.38 24.89
N ASN A 213 11.36 5.53 24.60
CA ASN A 213 10.64 6.70 24.11
C ASN A 213 10.68 6.89 22.59
N LYS A 214 11.02 5.84 21.83
CA LYS A 214 11.10 5.91 20.37
C LYS A 214 10.02 5.06 19.71
N LEU A 215 9.41 5.61 18.67
CA LEU A 215 8.44 4.98 17.79
C LEU A 215 9.07 4.74 16.41
N TYR A 216 8.85 3.55 15.85
CA TYR A 216 9.23 3.21 14.49
C TYR A 216 8.08 2.48 13.81
N MET A 217 7.65 2.91 12.63
CA MET A 217 6.63 2.25 11.84
C MET A 217 6.98 2.32 10.36
N SER A 218 6.62 1.30 9.59
CA SER A 218 6.86 1.29 8.15
C SER A 218 5.75 0.58 7.40
N THR A 219 5.65 0.91 6.10
CA THR A 219 4.87 0.13 5.14
C THR A 219 5.60 0.06 3.79
N PHE A 220 5.48 -1.09 3.15
CA PHE A 220 5.84 -1.28 1.76
C PHE A 220 4.74 -2.10 1.10
N ASP A 221 4.15 -1.58 0.04
CA ASP A 221 3.00 -2.19 -0.66
C ASP A 221 3.22 -2.28 -2.18
N GLY A 222 4.44 -1.98 -2.64
CA GLY A 222 4.79 -1.86 -4.06
C GLY A 222 4.48 -0.50 -4.70
N ALA A 223 3.67 0.35 -4.06
CA ALA A 223 3.43 1.74 -4.46
C ALA A 223 4.21 2.73 -3.58
N HIS A 224 4.18 2.47 -2.27
CA HIS A 224 4.73 3.26 -1.20
C HIS A 224 5.92 2.58 -0.56
N ALA A 225 6.85 3.41 -0.12
CA ALA A 225 7.94 3.05 0.76
C ALA A 225 7.91 4.09 1.89
N PHE A 226 7.06 3.87 2.88
CA PHE A 226 6.88 4.78 4.00
C PHE A 226 7.64 4.34 5.25
N LEU A 227 8.35 5.28 5.86
CA LEU A 227 9.04 5.11 7.13
C LEU A 227 8.68 6.27 8.06
N PHE A 228 8.13 5.95 9.22
CA PHE A 228 7.84 6.88 10.29
C PHE A 228 8.78 6.59 11.46
N THR A 229 9.42 7.64 11.96
CA THR A 229 10.12 7.63 13.24
C THR A 229 9.50 8.68 14.14
N GLY A 230 9.51 8.44 15.44
CA GLY A 230 8.93 9.35 16.41
C GLY A 230 9.61 9.26 17.76
N LYS A 231 9.48 10.33 18.54
CA LYS A 231 9.93 10.43 19.92
C LYS A 231 8.77 10.83 20.80
N ILE A 232 8.59 10.09 21.89
CA ILE A 232 7.68 10.41 22.98
C ILE A 232 8.35 11.49 23.83
N MET A 233 7.70 12.64 23.92
CA MET A 233 8.16 13.80 24.66
C MET A 233 7.70 13.73 26.13
N GLU A 234 8.36 14.47 27.02
CA GLU A 234 8.05 14.45 28.47
C GLU A 234 6.63 14.93 28.79
N ASN A 235 6.08 15.82 27.95
CA ASN A 235 4.70 16.31 28.04
C ASN A 235 3.67 15.32 27.46
N GLY A 236 4.09 14.14 26.99
CA GLY A 236 3.24 13.13 26.38
C GLY A 236 2.91 13.34 24.90
N SER A 237 3.39 14.41 24.25
CA SER A 237 3.25 14.61 22.81
C SER A 237 4.23 13.74 22.02
N LEU A 238 3.99 13.59 20.72
CA LEU A 238 4.89 12.94 19.78
C LEU A 238 5.51 13.98 18.85
N VAL A 239 6.79 13.80 18.54
CA VAL A 239 7.48 14.54 17.48
C VAL A 239 8.21 13.53 16.64
N GLY A 240 8.09 13.61 15.32
CA GLY A 240 8.65 12.61 14.45
C GLY A 240 8.98 13.09 13.05
N GLU A 241 9.41 12.13 12.25
CA GLU A 241 9.78 12.27 10.86
C GLU A 241 9.05 11.21 10.04
N PHE A 242 8.63 11.61 8.84
CA PHE A 242 8.06 10.77 7.81
C PHE A 242 8.98 10.81 6.59
N ARG A 243 9.22 9.66 5.99
CA ARG A 243 9.90 9.51 4.70
C ARG A 243 9.05 8.74 3.71
N SER A 244 9.01 9.23 2.48
CA SER A 244 8.44 8.54 1.32
C SER A 244 9.54 8.26 0.31
N GLY A 245 10.02 7.02 0.31
CA GLY A 245 11.23 6.61 -0.40
C GLY A 245 12.46 7.45 0.01
N ASN A 246 13.43 7.55 -0.89
CA ASN A 246 14.65 8.36 -0.71
C ASN A 246 14.54 9.81 -1.22
N HIS A 247 13.32 10.31 -1.51
CA HIS A 247 13.13 11.60 -2.19
C HIS A 247 12.28 12.61 -1.41
N TYR A 248 11.48 12.18 -0.44
CA TYR A 248 10.65 13.06 0.36
C TYR A 248 10.79 12.75 1.84
N LYS A 249 10.85 13.82 2.63
CA LYS A 249 11.00 13.80 4.08
C LYS A 249 10.22 14.97 4.66
N SER A 250 9.48 14.72 5.74
CA SER A 250 8.66 15.71 6.43
C SER A 250 8.70 15.46 7.94
N SER A 251 8.60 16.53 8.73
CA SER A 251 8.40 16.41 10.18
C SER A 251 6.91 16.35 10.51
N TRP A 252 6.58 15.73 11.63
CA TRP A 252 5.23 15.74 12.16
C TRP A 252 5.24 15.89 13.68
N ILE A 253 4.18 16.50 14.21
CA ILE A 253 3.91 16.60 15.64
C ILE A 253 2.53 16.03 15.92
N ALA A 254 2.35 15.41 17.08
CA ALA A 254 1.05 14.90 17.46
C ALA A 254 0.78 15.04 18.96
N LYS A 255 -0.49 15.27 19.31
CA LYS A 255 -0.99 15.25 20.69
C LYS A 255 -2.26 14.41 20.75
N ARG A 256 -2.51 13.77 21.90
CA ARG A 256 -3.75 13.00 22.09
C ARG A 256 -4.95 13.94 22.00
N ASN A 257 -5.91 13.58 21.15
CA ASN A 257 -7.16 14.29 21.04
C ASN A 257 -8.21 13.34 20.43
N ALA A 258 -9.16 12.88 21.25
CA ALA A 258 -10.20 11.97 20.81
C ALA A 258 -11.29 12.67 19.97
N ASP A 259 -11.45 13.98 20.18
CA ASP A 259 -12.51 14.80 19.60
C ASP A 259 -12.06 15.53 18.33
N PHE A 260 -10.80 15.37 17.91
CA PHE A 260 -10.32 15.97 16.67
C PHE A 260 -10.91 15.22 15.47
N GLU A 261 -11.41 16.01 14.53
CA GLU A 261 -12.01 15.57 13.27
C GLU A 261 -11.36 16.33 12.12
N LEU A 262 -11.19 15.62 11.00
CA LEU A 262 -10.76 16.22 9.74
C LEU A 262 -11.95 16.89 9.06
N LYS A 263 -11.67 17.71 8.04
CA LYS A 263 -12.73 18.30 7.23
C LYS A 263 -13.59 17.20 6.58
N ASP A 264 -14.91 17.42 6.57
CA ASP A 264 -15.86 16.53 5.91
C ASP A 264 -15.51 16.39 4.41
N PRO A 265 -15.26 15.16 3.92
CA PRO A 265 -14.95 14.90 2.51
C PRO A 265 -16.05 15.38 1.54
N PHE A 266 -17.30 15.53 1.99
CA PHE A 266 -18.40 16.06 1.19
C PHE A 266 -18.39 17.59 1.03
N GLU A 267 -17.61 18.30 1.84
CA GLU A 267 -17.52 19.77 1.84
C GLU A 267 -16.22 20.30 1.22
N MET A 268 -15.34 19.40 0.75
CA MET A 268 -14.05 19.79 0.17
C MET A 268 -14.18 20.30 -1.26
N THR A 269 -15.05 19.69 -2.06
CA THR A 269 -15.29 20.04 -3.47
C THR A 269 -16.78 20.23 -3.71
N SER A 270 -17.14 21.23 -4.52
CA SER A 270 -18.53 21.57 -4.82
C SER A 270 -18.78 21.67 -6.33
N ASP A 271 -20.03 21.48 -6.75
CA ASP A 271 -20.50 21.84 -8.09
C ASP A 271 -20.68 23.37 -8.18
N LEU A 272 -20.09 23.99 -9.20
CA LEU A 272 -20.12 25.43 -9.43
C LEU A 272 -21.30 25.87 -10.32
N THR A 273 -21.87 24.97 -11.11
CA THR A 273 -22.85 25.33 -12.14
C THR A 273 -24.26 24.91 -11.78
N GLY A 274 -24.44 23.76 -11.11
CA GLY A 274 -25.74 23.15 -10.88
C GLY A 274 -26.39 22.56 -12.16
N GLU A 275 -25.67 22.61 -13.27
CA GLU A 275 -26.10 22.07 -14.56
C GLU A 275 -25.87 20.56 -14.64
N PRO A 276 -26.57 19.83 -15.53
CA PRO A 276 -26.27 18.43 -15.78
C PRO A 276 -24.79 18.24 -16.16
N MET A 277 -24.13 17.33 -15.44
CA MET A 277 -22.75 16.94 -15.71
C MET A 277 -22.62 16.38 -17.12
N ASN A 278 -21.54 16.79 -17.78
CA ASN A 278 -21.20 16.33 -19.11
C ASN A 278 -19.68 16.28 -19.26
N PHE A 279 -19.19 15.20 -19.87
CA PHE A 279 -17.80 15.05 -20.27
C PHE A 279 -17.71 14.08 -21.43
N THR A 280 -16.58 14.08 -22.12
CA THR A 280 -16.25 13.04 -23.09
C THR A 280 -14.75 12.77 -23.06
N PHE A 281 -14.38 11.50 -22.88
CA PHE A 281 -12.98 11.08 -22.80
C PHE A 281 -12.75 9.77 -23.58
N PRO A 282 -11.52 9.53 -24.07
CA PRO A 282 -11.18 8.26 -24.71
C PRO A 282 -11.12 7.13 -23.67
N SER A 283 -11.72 5.98 -23.99
CA SER A 283 -11.70 4.77 -23.18
C SER A 283 -10.49 3.89 -23.47
N THR A 284 -10.18 2.98 -22.55
CA THR A 284 -9.18 1.91 -22.75
C THR A 284 -9.50 0.97 -23.92
N ASP A 285 -10.74 1.02 -24.42
CA ASP A 285 -11.23 0.18 -25.51
C ASP A 285 -11.13 0.92 -26.86
N GLY A 286 -10.65 2.17 -26.87
CA GLY A 286 -10.37 2.97 -28.07
C GLY A 286 -11.53 3.83 -28.57
N SER A 287 -12.67 3.83 -27.89
CA SER A 287 -13.83 4.67 -28.20
C SER A 287 -13.86 5.94 -27.36
N MET A 288 -14.48 7.01 -27.87
CA MET A 288 -14.86 8.14 -27.01
C MET A 288 -16.13 7.76 -26.25
N VAL A 289 -16.13 8.03 -24.94
CA VAL A 289 -17.27 7.76 -24.06
C VAL A 289 -17.73 9.08 -23.46
N SER A 290 -19.04 9.35 -23.57
CA SER A 290 -19.70 10.52 -23.00
C SER A 290 -20.64 10.12 -21.87
N LEU A 291 -20.74 10.94 -20.82
CA LEU A 291 -21.73 10.73 -19.75
C LEU A 291 -23.18 10.78 -20.27
N THR A 292 -23.39 11.37 -21.46
CA THR A 292 -24.69 11.48 -22.12
C THR A 292 -25.00 10.35 -23.11
N ASP A 293 -24.11 9.36 -23.25
CA ASP A 293 -24.33 8.19 -24.11
C ASP A 293 -25.57 7.39 -23.67
N ASP A 294 -26.24 6.76 -24.64
CA ASP A 294 -27.48 6.00 -24.41
C ASP A 294 -27.33 4.90 -23.34
N ALA A 295 -26.13 4.32 -23.20
CA ALA A 295 -25.82 3.30 -22.20
C ALA A 295 -26.01 3.78 -20.75
N PHE A 296 -25.88 5.08 -20.49
CA PHE A 296 -25.97 5.70 -19.15
C PHE A 296 -27.30 6.42 -18.91
N LYS A 297 -28.17 6.54 -19.91
CA LYS A 297 -29.44 7.27 -19.77
C LYS A 297 -30.35 6.65 -18.70
N GLY A 298 -30.91 7.51 -17.85
CA GLY A 298 -31.85 7.10 -16.80
C GLY A 298 -31.24 6.30 -15.64
N LYS A 299 -29.91 6.12 -15.60
CA LYS A 299 -29.20 5.42 -14.53
C LYS A 299 -28.55 6.41 -13.57
N ILE A 300 -28.36 6.01 -12.32
CA ILE A 300 -27.45 6.68 -11.39
C ILE A 300 -26.03 6.45 -11.89
N LYS A 301 -25.15 7.46 -11.81
CA LYS A 301 -23.74 7.30 -12.17
C LYS A 301 -22.83 7.64 -11.00
N LEU A 302 -21.79 6.83 -10.86
CA LEU A 302 -20.66 7.08 -9.99
C LEU A 302 -19.48 7.43 -10.88
N VAL A 303 -19.10 8.71 -10.90
CA VAL A 303 -17.95 9.18 -11.65
C VAL A 303 -16.77 9.26 -10.71
N LYS A 304 -15.81 8.36 -10.89
CA LYS A 304 -14.60 8.23 -10.08
C LYS A 304 -13.43 8.91 -10.77
N ILE A 305 -12.90 9.96 -10.18
CA ILE A 305 -11.65 10.60 -10.61
C ILE A 305 -10.50 9.90 -9.90
N MET A 306 -9.53 9.34 -10.65
CA MET A 306 -8.49 8.50 -10.07
C MET A 306 -7.14 8.62 -10.79
N GLY A 307 -6.12 7.94 -10.27
CA GLY A 307 -4.92 7.58 -11.02
C GLY A 307 -4.48 6.16 -10.66
N THR A 308 -4.00 5.38 -11.63
CA THR A 308 -3.62 3.97 -11.40
C THR A 308 -2.49 3.79 -10.37
N TRP A 309 -1.73 4.86 -10.17
CA TRP A 309 -0.61 4.98 -9.25
C TRP A 309 -1.01 5.30 -7.80
N CYS A 310 -2.30 5.50 -7.50
CA CYS A 310 -2.79 5.88 -6.18
C CYS A 310 -3.36 4.67 -5.43
N PRO A 311 -2.79 4.29 -4.27
CA PRO A 311 -3.30 3.15 -3.50
C PRO A 311 -4.69 3.37 -2.88
N ASN A 312 -5.05 4.58 -2.45
CA ASN A 312 -6.42 4.85 -2.00
C ASN A 312 -7.44 4.71 -3.15
N CYS A 313 -7.05 5.04 -4.40
CA CYS A 313 -7.86 4.74 -5.59
C CYS A 313 -8.02 3.23 -5.80
N LYS A 314 -7.00 2.42 -5.47
CA LYS A 314 -7.12 0.94 -5.49
C LYS A 314 -8.14 0.47 -4.47
N ASP A 315 -8.05 0.90 -3.21
CA ASP A 315 -8.99 0.46 -2.17
C ASP A 315 -10.44 0.85 -2.49
N GLU A 316 -10.67 2.05 -3.03
CA GLU A 316 -12.00 2.46 -3.49
C GLU A 316 -12.49 1.60 -4.67
N THR A 317 -11.58 1.16 -5.56
CA THR A 317 -11.96 0.21 -6.63
C THR A 317 -12.32 -1.15 -6.07
N GLU A 318 -11.56 -1.67 -5.10
CA GLU A 318 -11.89 -2.94 -4.44
C GLU A 318 -13.27 -2.87 -3.79
N PHE A 319 -13.56 -1.78 -3.07
CA PHE A 319 -14.90 -1.52 -2.53
C PHE A 319 -15.98 -1.51 -3.62
N LEU A 320 -15.80 -0.76 -4.71
CA LEU A 320 -16.81 -0.66 -5.78
C LEU A 320 -17.03 -2.01 -6.48
N LEU A 321 -15.98 -2.80 -6.68
CA LEU A 321 -16.08 -4.15 -7.26
C LEU A 321 -16.91 -5.06 -6.36
N ASP A 322 -16.64 -5.05 -5.06
CA ASP A 322 -17.40 -5.83 -4.08
C ASP A 322 -18.85 -5.39 -4.01
N TYR A 323 -19.11 -4.08 -4.01
CA TYR A 323 -20.47 -3.52 -4.02
C TYR A 323 -21.24 -3.95 -5.27
N LEU A 324 -20.65 -3.81 -6.46
CA LEU A 324 -21.28 -4.19 -7.73
C LEU A 324 -21.55 -5.70 -7.81
N LYS A 325 -20.61 -6.52 -7.34
CA LYS A 325 -20.76 -7.98 -7.30
C LYS A 325 -21.90 -8.40 -6.38
N ASN A 326 -21.96 -7.84 -5.17
CA ASN A 326 -22.91 -8.26 -4.15
C ASN A 326 -24.32 -7.70 -4.36
N ASN A 327 -24.46 -6.55 -5.05
CA ASN A 327 -25.75 -5.91 -5.27
C ASN A 327 -26.28 -6.06 -6.71
N SER A 328 -25.40 -6.31 -7.69
CA SER A 328 -25.75 -6.42 -9.13
C SER A 328 -26.75 -5.35 -9.62
N PRO A 329 -26.52 -4.06 -9.34
CA PRO A 329 -27.51 -3.02 -9.61
C PRO A 329 -27.70 -2.82 -11.12
N LYS A 330 -28.95 -2.80 -11.59
CA LYS A 330 -29.29 -2.55 -13.00
C LYS A 330 -29.46 -1.06 -13.33
N ASP A 331 -29.59 -0.25 -12.29
CA ASP A 331 -29.91 1.18 -12.30
C ASP A 331 -28.70 2.06 -12.00
N LEU A 332 -27.51 1.47 -11.84
CA LEU A 332 -26.27 2.13 -11.45
C LEU A 332 -25.16 1.83 -12.46
N GLU A 333 -24.38 2.85 -12.80
CA GLU A 333 -23.18 2.72 -13.62
C GLU A 333 -21.99 3.37 -12.92
N VAL A 334 -20.81 2.81 -13.10
CA VAL A 334 -19.55 3.39 -12.63
C VAL A 334 -18.75 3.84 -13.85
N ILE A 335 -18.07 4.98 -13.76
CA ILE A 335 -17.17 5.46 -14.80
C ILE A 335 -15.93 5.99 -14.11
N ALA A 336 -14.76 5.40 -14.40
CA ALA A 336 -13.49 5.88 -13.89
C ALA A 336 -12.80 6.78 -14.91
N ILE A 337 -12.34 7.94 -14.49
CA ILE A 337 -11.57 8.90 -15.28
C ILE A 337 -10.17 9.00 -14.67
N GLY A 338 -9.19 8.45 -15.38
CA GLY A 338 -7.80 8.37 -14.97
C GLY A 338 -6.97 9.59 -15.35
N PHE A 339 -6.20 10.09 -14.38
CA PHE A 339 -5.18 11.12 -14.55
C PHE A 339 -3.81 10.53 -14.21
N GLU A 340 -3.04 10.23 -15.25
CA GLU A 340 -1.84 9.40 -15.15
C GLU A 340 -0.53 10.19 -14.99
N ARG A 341 0.55 9.51 -14.64
CA ARG A 341 1.88 10.13 -14.42
C ARG A 341 2.78 10.14 -15.66
N TYR A 342 2.33 9.51 -16.75
CA TYR A 342 3.08 9.46 -18.01
C TYR A 342 2.70 10.64 -18.90
N LYS A 343 3.68 11.47 -19.28
CA LYS A 343 3.44 12.54 -20.27
C LYS A 343 2.97 12.00 -21.64
N ASP A 344 3.37 10.78 -21.96
CA ASP A 344 2.97 10.06 -23.17
C ASP A 344 1.57 9.45 -23.01
N GLU A 345 0.70 9.73 -23.98
CA GLU A 345 -0.70 9.29 -23.96
C GLU A 345 -0.83 7.77 -24.10
N ALA A 346 -0.03 7.14 -24.97
CA ALA A 346 -0.08 5.70 -25.18
C ALA A 346 0.35 4.93 -23.91
N LYS A 347 1.37 5.42 -23.20
CA LYS A 347 1.78 4.87 -21.89
C LYS A 347 0.72 5.07 -20.82
N SER A 348 0.08 6.24 -20.78
CA SER A 348 -1.03 6.51 -19.85
C SER A 348 -2.21 5.56 -20.10
N MET A 349 -2.61 5.41 -21.37
CA MET A 349 -3.67 4.49 -21.78
C MET A 349 -3.29 3.03 -21.45
N ALA A 350 -2.05 2.63 -21.67
CA ALA A 350 -1.57 1.30 -21.33
C ALA A 350 -1.57 1.03 -19.82
N ALA A 351 -1.28 2.03 -18.99
CA ALA A 351 -1.39 1.92 -17.53
C ALA A 351 -2.84 1.71 -17.10
N LEU A 352 -3.78 2.51 -17.62
CA LEU A 352 -5.21 2.36 -17.35
C LEU A 352 -5.76 1.01 -17.82
N LYS A 353 -5.36 0.56 -19.00
CA LYS A 353 -5.75 -0.76 -19.52
C LYS A 353 -5.22 -1.88 -18.63
N ARG A 354 -3.95 -1.84 -18.25
CA ARG A 354 -3.36 -2.82 -17.32
C ARG A 354 -4.07 -2.83 -15.97
N TYR A 355 -4.44 -1.66 -15.45
CA TYR A 355 -5.24 -1.56 -14.22
C TYR A 355 -6.61 -2.22 -14.39
N LYS A 356 -7.34 -1.89 -15.47
CA LYS A 356 -8.65 -2.49 -15.80
C LYS A 356 -8.55 -4.02 -15.88
N ASP A 357 -7.55 -4.52 -16.60
CA ASP A 357 -7.36 -5.96 -16.84
C ASP A 357 -6.96 -6.70 -15.55
N LYS A 358 -6.00 -6.17 -14.76
CA LYS A 358 -5.52 -6.82 -13.53
C LYS A 358 -6.58 -6.88 -12.43
N TRP A 359 -7.45 -5.88 -12.34
CA TRP A 359 -8.54 -5.83 -11.36
C TRP A 359 -9.88 -6.33 -11.92
N ALA A 360 -9.91 -6.80 -13.17
CA ALA A 360 -11.13 -7.22 -13.86
C ALA A 360 -12.28 -6.18 -13.75
N VAL A 361 -11.93 -4.90 -13.90
CA VAL A 361 -12.88 -3.80 -13.75
C VAL A 361 -13.96 -3.89 -14.84
N PRO A 362 -15.25 -4.04 -14.46
CA PRO A 362 -16.33 -4.33 -15.41
C PRO A 362 -16.88 -3.07 -16.09
N TYR A 363 -16.45 -1.89 -15.65
CA TYR A 363 -16.96 -0.61 -16.09
C TYR A 363 -15.97 0.18 -16.95
N GLN A 364 -16.42 1.33 -17.48
CA GLN A 364 -15.61 2.16 -18.36
C GLN A 364 -14.45 2.81 -17.59
N VAL A 365 -13.25 2.68 -18.14
CA VAL A 365 -12.03 3.35 -17.67
C VAL A 365 -11.55 4.28 -18.78
N LEU A 366 -11.52 5.57 -18.49
CA LEU A 366 -11.28 6.64 -19.43
C LEU A 366 -9.98 7.36 -19.11
N LEU A 367 -9.32 7.93 -20.11
CA LEU A 367 -8.15 8.78 -19.91
C LEU A 367 -8.59 10.26 -19.87
N GLY A 368 -8.59 10.83 -18.66
CA GLY A 368 -8.86 12.25 -18.42
C GLY A 368 -7.64 13.14 -18.66
N GLY A 369 -6.44 12.62 -18.40
CA GLY A 369 -5.20 13.35 -18.63
C GLY A 369 -3.93 12.56 -18.38
N THR A 370 -2.82 13.09 -18.91
CA THR A 370 -1.45 12.52 -18.82
C THR A 370 -0.63 13.16 -17.70
N SER A 371 -1.30 13.75 -16.71
CA SER A 371 -0.66 14.38 -15.55
C SER A 371 -1.42 14.11 -14.26
N ALA A 372 -0.68 13.69 -13.22
CA ALA A 372 -1.16 13.58 -11.85
C ALA A 372 -1.44 14.93 -11.17
N SER A 373 -1.27 16.06 -11.88
CA SER A 373 -1.52 17.38 -11.33
C SER A 373 -3.01 17.59 -11.10
N LYS A 374 -3.37 17.88 -9.85
CA LYS A 374 -4.72 18.20 -9.40
C LYS A 374 -5.30 19.42 -10.13
N SER A 375 -4.51 20.49 -10.30
CA SER A 375 -4.95 21.67 -11.05
C SER A 375 -5.26 21.35 -12.52
N LYS A 376 -4.41 20.57 -13.20
CA LYS A 376 -4.68 20.12 -14.57
C LYS A 376 -5.90 19.20 -14.68
N ALA A 377 -6.19 18.41 -13.65
CA ALA A 377 -7.42 17.63 -13.59
C ALA A 377 -8.66 18.52 -13.43
N SER A 378 -8.59 19.54 -12.58
CA SER A 378 -9.66 20.55 -12.43
C SER A 378 -9.97 21.26 -13.75
N GLU A 379 -8.96 21.59 -14.56
CA GLU A 379 -9.15 22.21 -15.88
C GLU A 379 -9.99 21.33 -16.84
N LYS A 380 -9.96 20.00 -16.65
CA LYS A 380 -10.72 19.05 -17.49
C LYS A 380 -12.17 18.86 -17.03
N ILE A 381 -12.49 19.27 -15.80
CA ILE A 381 -13.84 19.16 -15.22
C ILE A 381 -14.18 20.51 -14.55
N PRO A 382 -14.33 21.59 -15.33
CA PRO A 382 -14.49 22.95 -14.81
C PRO A 382 -15.82 23.19 -14.07
N GLN A 383 -16.73 22.21 -14.10
CA GLN A 383 -17.95 22.23 -13.30
C GLN A 383 -17.66 22.11 -11.80
N LEU A 384 -16.53 21.54 -11.40
CA LEU A 384 -16.17 21.39 -9.99
C LEU A 384 -15.32 22.56 -9.52
N SER A 385 -15.44 22.93 -8.24
CA SER A 385 -14.57 23.93 -7.60
C SER A 385 -13.09 23.55 -7.63
N GLY A 386 -12.81 22.25 -7.73
CA GLY A 386 -11.49 21.70 -8.02
C GLY A 386 -11.38 20.22 -7.62
N ILE A 387 -10.51 19.50 -8.30
CA ILE A 387 -10.07 18.16 -7.89
C ILE A 387 -8.96 18.32 -6.85
N LEU A 388 -9.23 18.02 -5.58
CA LEU A 388 -8.29 18.20 -4.48
C LEU A 388 -7.58 16.91 -4.06
N SER A 389 -8.11 15.75 -4.46
CA SER A 389 -7.52 14.44 -4.17
C SER A 389 -7.74 13.45 -5.32
N TYR A 390 -6.96 12.37 -5.29
CA TYR A 390 -7.32 11.13 -5.95
C TYR A 390 -7.48 10.07 -4.85
N PRO A 391 -8.61 9.35 -4.76
CA PRO A 391 -9.76 9.50 -5.63
C PRO A 391 -10.65 10.71 -5.29
N THR A 392 -11.56 11.05 -6.20
CA THR A 392 -12.76 11.84 -5.91
C THR A 392 -13.96 11.13 -6.53
N LEU A 393 -14.96 10.80 -5.72
CA LEU A 393 -16.16 10.09 -6.16
C LEU A 393 -17.33 11.06 -6.28
N ILE A 394 -17.94 11.10 -7.45
CA ILE A 394 -19.04 12.02 -7.76
C ILE A 394 -20.31 11.18 -7.97
N PHE A 395 -21.32 11.47 -7.15
CA PHE A 395 -22.63 10.86 -7.23
C PHE A 395 -23.54 11.69 -8.13
N VAL A 396 -23.96 11.10 -9.25
CA VAL A 396 -24.73 11.76 -10.29
C VAL A 396 -26.09 11.07 -10.43
N ASP A 397 -27.16 11.86 -10.44
CA ASP A 397 -28.52 11.33 -10.54
C ASP A 397 -28.89 10.85 -11.97
N LYS A 398 -30.13 10.35 -12.12
CA LYS A 398 -30.66 9.82 -13.37
C LYS A 398 -30.76 10.88 -14.48
N SER A 399 -30.80 12.15 -14.11
CA SER A 399 -30.89 13.34 -14.97
C SER A 399 -29.55 14.06 -15.12
N ASN A 400 -28.44 13.39 -14.78
CA ASN A 400 -27.06 13.86 -14.85
C ASN A 400 -26.70 15.00 -13.88
N LYS A 401 -27.50 15.32 -12.87
CA LYS A 401 -27.09 16.35 -11.89
C LYS A 401 -26.18 15.77 -10.82
N ILE A 402 -25.17 16.55 -10.44
CA ILE A 402 -24.27 16.20 -9.33
C ILE A 402 -25.04 16.38 -8.02
N ARG A 403 -25.04 15.35 -7.18
CA ARG A 403 -25.78 15.34 -5.90
C ARG A 403 -24.87 15.32 -4.69
N LYS A 404 -23.77 14.58 -4.78
CA LYS A 404 -22.74 14.51 -3.75
C LYS A 404 -21.38 14.37 -4.43
N ILE A 405 -20.34 14.92 -3.80
CA ILE A 405 -18.95 14.76 -4.20
C ILE A 405 -18.22 14.34 -2.94
N TYR A 406 -17.55 13.19 -2.97
CA TYR A 406 -16.73 12.71 -1.86
C TYR A 406 -15.26 12.81 -2.27
N THR A 407 -14.52 13.68 -1.61
CA THR A 407 -13.12 13.97 -1.94
C THR A 407 -12.17 13.16 -1.07
N GLY A 408 -11.24 12.45 -1.70
CA GLY A 408 -10.32 11.53 -1.02
C GLY A 408 -10.96 10.17 -0.76
N PHE A 409 -10.19 9.29 -0.14
CA PHE A 409 -10.69 8.00 0.32
C PHE A 409 -9.77 7.45 1.39
N SER A 410 -10.30 7.28 2.60
CA SER A 410 -9.63 6.60 3.69
C SER A 410 -10.05 5.13 3.69
N GLY A 411 -9.07 4.25 3.48
CA GLY A 411 -9.29 2.83 3.31
C GLY A 411 -9.55 2.10 4.64
N PRO A 412 -9.66 0.76 4.61
CA PRO A 412 -10.07 -0.04 5.77
C PRO A 412 -9.09 -0.03 6.96
N ALA A 413 -7.98 0.73 6.86
CA ALA A 413 -7.08 1.00 7.96
C ALA A 413 -7.61 2.09 8.92
N THR A 414 -8.71 2.78 8.59
CA THR A 414 -9.29 3.87 9.39
C THR A 414 -10.73 3.58 9.82
N ASP A 415 -11.20 4.30 10.85
CA ASP A 415 -12.60 4.28 11.27
C ASP A 415 -13.52 4.93 10.22
N GLN A 416 -13.03 5.97 9.51
CA GLN A 416 -13.77 6.68 8.47
C GLN A 416 -14.25 5.78 7.33
N TYR A 417 -13.57 4.65 7.08
CA TYR A 417 -14.01 3.68 6.08
C TYR A 417 -15.43 3.17 6.37
N GLN A 418 -15.75 2.88 7.63
CA GLN A 418 -17.08 2.39 8.00
C GLN A 418 -18.16 3.47 7.81
N ASP A 419 -17.84 4.73 8.09
CA ASP A 419 -18.73 5.86 7.86
C ASP A 419 -19.01 6.04 6.37
N PHE A 420 -17.97 5.93 5.53
CA PHE A 420 -18.11 5.95 4.08
C PHE A 420 -19.05 4.85 3.57
N LEU A 421 -18.95 3.61 4.09
CA LEU A 421 -19.85 2.52 3.70
C LEU A 421 -21.32 2.87 3.99
N ASN A 422 -21.58 3.39 5.20
CA ASN A 422 -22.93 3.77 5.63
C ASN A 422 -23.50 4.91 4.77
N ASP A 423 -22.68 5.93 4.49
CA ASP A 423 -23.07 7.07 3.67
C ASP A 423 -23.29 6.69 2.21
N PHE A 424 -22.43 5.83 1.65
CA PHE A 424 -22.56 5.36 0.29
C PHE A 424 -23.91 4.68 0.06
N ASP A 425 -24.27 3.70 0.90
CA ASP A 425 -25.54 2.97 0.77
C ASP A 425 -26.73 3.92 0.92
N ARG A 426 -26.69 4.82 1.90
CA ARG A 426 -27.72 5.83 2.12
C ARG A 426 -27.91 6.73 0.89
N ILE A 427 -26.82 7.25 0.32
CA ILE A 427 -26.85 8.14 -0.85
C ILE A 427 -27.41 7.40 -2.08
N ILE A 428 -27.00 6.16 -2.32
CA ILE A 428 -27.56 5.38 -3.43
C ILE A 428 -29.07 5.19 -3.27
N GLU A 429 -29.56 4.87 -2.07
CA GLU A 429 -30.99 4.74 -1.80
C GLU A 429 -31.77 6.05 -1.94
N GLU A 430 -31.16 7.18 -1.59
CA GLU A 430 -31.73 8.51 -1.84
C GLU A 430 -31.88 8.75 -3.36
N LEU A 431 -30.83 8.53 -4.13
CA LEU A 431 -30.82 8.72 -5.59
C LEU A 431 -31.82 7.80 -6.31
N ARG A 432 -32.05 6.60 -5.79
CA ARG A 432 -33.05 5.66 -6.33
C ARG A 432 -34.48 6.20 -6.23
N LYS A 433 -34.79 6.89 -5.12
CA LYS A 433 -36.12 7.46 -4.82
C LYS A 433 -36.42 8.72 -5.62
N GLU A 434 -35.41 9.33 -6.22
CA GLU A 434 -35.59 10.53 -7.02
C GLU A 434 -36.32 10.25 -8.33
N LYS A 435 -37.21 11.20 -8.66
CA LYS A 435 -37.98 11.20 -9.90
C LYS A 435 -37.15 11.86 -10.99
N ILE A 436 -37.22 11.30 -12.21
CA ILE A 436 -36.58 11.83 -13.42
C ILE A 436 -37.25 13.13 -13.85
#